data_AF-A0A318CYN1-F1
#
_entry.id   AF-A0A318CYN1-F1
#
_cell.length_a   1.000
_cell.length_b   1.000
_cell.length_c   1.000
_cell.angle_alpha   90.00
_cell.angle_beta   90.00
_cell.angle_gamma   90.00
#
_symmetry.space_group_name_H-M   'P 1'
#
loop_
_entity.id
_entity.type
_entity.pdbx_description
1 polymer ?
#
loop_
_entity_poly.entity_id
_entity_poly.type
_entity_poly.pdbx_seq_one_letter_code
_entity_poly.pdbx_strand_id
1 'polypeptide(L)'
;MKIVLDTNVLIFGLLTPFGPSGEIVRMVFSGELIVYIDARILAEYKDVLHRPNFKFNKDHIGILLDFIKKYGQFTSSSPLKNRLPDPDDEPFLEVAIAGMVKSLVTGNRKHYPSLVFKGVNIFSPSEFLKFYRKQDKDTEPC
;
A
#
# COMPACT_ATOMS: atom_id res chain seq x y z
N MET A 1 7.39 7.34 7.32
CA MET A 1 7.97 6.81 6.06
C MET A 1 6.92 6.78 4.94
N LYS A 2 7.31 6.93 3.66
CA LYS A 2 6.38 6.89 2.51
C LYS A 2 6.21 5.47 1.98
N ILE A 3 4.98 5.05 1.69
CA ILE A 3 4.68 3.73 1.11
C ILE A 3 3.59 3.80 0.03
N VAL A 4 3.55 2.81 -0.85
CA VAL A 4 2.35 2.44 -1.62
C VAL A 4 1.85 1.13 -1.05
N LEU A 5 0.54 1.06 -0.77
CA LEU A 5 -0.10 -0.09 -0.16
C LEU A 5 -1.00 -0.77 -1.19
N ASP A 6 -0.80 -2.06 -1.44
CA ASP A 6 -1.71 -2.86 -2.27
C ASP A 6 -3.05 -3.08 -1.53
N THR A 7 -4.14 -3.14 -2.30
CA THR A 7 -5.49 -3.46 -1.81
C THR A 7 -5.54 -4.73 -0.97
N ASN A 8 -4.84 -5.80 -1.35
CA ASN A 8 -4.84 -7.04 -0.57
C ASN A 8 -4.26 -6.83 0.83
N VAL A 9 -3.24 -6.00 0.97
CA VAL A 9 -2.64 -5.70 2.27
C VAL A 9 -3.62 -4.89 3.12
N LEU A 10 -4.31 -3.92 2.54
CA LEU A 10 -5.38 -3.19 3.22
C LEU A 10 -6.47 -4.15 3.72
N ILE A 11 -7.00 -5.01 2.84
CA ILE A 11 -8.06 -5.97 3.16
C ILE A 11 -7.63 -6.94 4.27
N PHE A 12 -6.47 -7.58 4.13
CA PHE A 12 -5.97 -8.49 5.17
C PHE A 12 -5.65 -7.76 6.47
N GLY A 13 -5.25 -6.48 6.42
CA GLY A 13 -5.03 -5.68 7.61
C GLY A 13 -6.31 -5.37 8.38
N LEU A 14 -7.44 -5.27 7.69
CA LEU A 14 -8.76 -5.11 8.33
C LEU A 14 -9.33 -6.44 8.84
N LEU A 15 -9.09 -7.56 8.13
CA LEU A 15 -9.58 -8.88 8.53
C LEU A 15 -8.76 -9.52 9.66
N THR A 16 -7.44 -9.34 9.62
CA THR A 16 -6.49 -9.92 10.58
C THR A 16 -5.67 -8.81 11.22
N PRO A 17 -6.28 -8.00 12.11
CA PRO A 17 -5.64 -6.79 12.63
C PRO A 17 -4.34 -7.10 13.38
N PHE A 18 -4.22 -8.24 14.06
CA PHE A 18 -2.99 -8.58 14.79
C PHE A 18 -1.89 -9.21 13.92
N GLY A 19 -2.12 -9.38 12.62
CA GLY A 19 -1.12 -9.86 11.67
C GLY A 19 -0.25 -8.74 11.08
N PRO A 20 0.75 -9.09 10.24
CA PRO A 20 1.65 -8.13 9.62
C PRO A 20 0.94 -7.01 8.83
N SER A 21 -0.06 -7.37 8.02
CA SER A 21 -0.85 -6.38 7.28
C SER A 21 -1.62 -5.43 8.21
N GLY A 22 -2.13 -5.96 9.33
CA GLY A 22 -2.90 -5.16 10.29
C GLY A 22 -2.01 -4.21 11.09
N GLU A 23 -0.77 -4.60 11.38
CA GLU A 23 0.25 -3.68 11.91
C GLU A 23 0.53 -2.53 10.95
N ILE A 24 0.75 -2.82 9.67
CA ILE A 24 0.99 -1.78 8.65
C ILE A 24 -0.21 -0.82 8.55
N VAL A 25 -1.44 -1.34 8.54
CA VAL A 25 -2.64 -0.51 8.52
C VAL A 25 -2.72 0.38 9.77
N ARG A 26 -2.40 -0.14 10.97
CA ARG A 26 -2.31 0.71 12.18
C ARG A 26 -1.25 1.79 12.06
N MET A 27 -0.08 1.48 11.52
CA MET A 27 1.00 2.45 11.30
C MET A 27 0.60 3.56 10.30
N VAL A 28 -0.27 3.25 9.34
CA VAL A 28 -0.88 4.26 8.47
C VAL A 28 -1.82 5.17 9.27
N PHE A 29 -2.67 4.58 10.12
CA PHE A 29 -3.60 5.35 10.95
C PHE A 29 -2.91 6.21 12.02
N SER A 30 -1.77 5.76 12.57
CA SER A 30 -0.97 6.54 13.52
C SER A 30 -0.14 7.64 12.87
N GLY A 31 -0.01 7.63 11.53
CA GLY A 31 0.81 8.59 10.78
C GLY A 31 2.30 8.21 10.67
N GLU A 32 2.71 7.06 11.21
CA GLU A 32 4.07 6.52 11.03
C GLU A 32 4.35 6.23 9.55
N LEU A 33 3.33 5.80 8.80
CA LEU A 33 3.37 5.55 7.37
C LEU A 33 2.42 6.50 6.62
N ILE A 34 2.93 7.12 5.56
CA ILE A 34 2.15 7.97 4.66
C ILE A 34 1.92 7.20 3.37
N VAL A 35 0.65 6.91 3.07
CA VAL A 35 0.26 6.15 1.86
C VAL A 35 0.18 7.10 0.68
N TYR A 36 0.86 6.74 -0.41
CA TYR A 36 0.76 7.41 -1.70
C TYR A 36 -0.25 6.67 -2.56
N ILE A 37 -1.18 7.41 -3.14
CA ILE A 37 -2.28 6.87 -3.93
C ILE A 37 -2.59 7.77 -5.13
N ASP A 38 -3.40 7.27 -6.05
CA ASP A 38 -4.13 8.08 -7.02
C ASP A 38 -5.63 7.72 -6.99
N ALA A 39 -6.40 8.30 -7.90
CA ALA A 39 -7.83 8.03 -8.00
C ALA A 39 -8.16 6.57 -8.37
N ARG A 40 -7.28 5.87 -9.10
CA ARG A 40 -7.48 4.48 -9.52
C ARG A 40 -7.34 3.54 -8.34
N ILE A 41 -6.29 3.69 -7.54
CA ILE A 41 -6.07 2.91 -6.32
C ILE A 41 -7.22 3.14 -5.32
N LEU A 42 -7.65 4.39 -5.14
CA LEU A 42 -8.77 4.69 -4.24
C LEU A 42 -10.09 4.07 -4.72
N ALA A 43 -10.34 4.08 -6.03
CA ALA A 43 -11.50 3.42 -6.61
C ALA A 43 -11.45 1.90 -6.39
N GLU A 44 -10.29 1.28 -6.60
CA GLU A 44 -10.10 -0.14 -6.33
C GLU A 44 -10.34 -0.50 -4.86
N TYR A 45 -9.80 0.28 -3.92
CA TYR A 45 -10.09 0.10 -2.50
C TYR A 45 -11.59 0.13 -2.22
N LYS A 46 -12.28 1.14 -2.75
CA LYS A 46 -13.73 1.26 -2.60
C LYS A 46 -14.43 0.02 -3.15
N ASP A 47 -14.12 -0.40 -4.36
CA ASP A 47 -14.81 -1.51 -5.03
C ASP A 47 -14.56 -2.83 -4.31
N VAL A 48 -13.32 -3.10 -3.90
CA VAL A 48 -12.95 -4.33 -3.20
C VAL A 48 -13.56 -4.38 -1.79
N LEU A 49 -13.52 -3.28 -1.03
CA LEU A 49 -14.08 -3.22 0.32
C LEU A 49 -15.61 -3.44 0.33
N HIS A 50 -16.31 -3.05 -0.74
CA HIS A 50 -17.75 -3.26 -0.87
C HIS A 50 -18.15 -4.66 -1.37
N ARG A 51 -17.19 -5.54 -1.70
CA ARG A 51 -17.50 -6.90 -2.17
C ARG A 51 -18.24 -7.68 -1.05
N PRO A 52 -19.37 -8.34 -1.35
CA PRO A 52 -20.19 -9.04 -0.35
C PRO A 52 -19.44 -10.10 0.47
N ASN A 53 -18.39 -10.69 -0.10
CA ASN A 53 -17.61 -11.76 0.54
C ASN A 53 -16.88 -11.31 1.81
N PHE A 54 -16.53 -10.04 1.94
CA PHE A 54 -15.79 -9.53 3.11
C PHE A 54 -16.70 -9.09 4.26
N LYS A 55 -17.98 -8.81 3.98
CA LYS A 55 -19.00 -8.43 4.99
C LYS A 55 -18.59 -7.26 5.90
N PHE A 56 -17.79 -6.33 5.42
CA PHE A 56 -17.43 -5.12 6.17
C PHE A 56 -18.66 -4.21 6.37
N ASN A 57 -18.69 -3.50 7.50
CA ASN A 57 -19.71 -2.49 7.76
C ASN A 57 -19.50 -1.30 6.81
N LYS A 58 -20.56 -0.88 6.10
CA LYS A 58 -20.51 0.17 5.08
C LYS A 58 -20.10 1.55 5.64
N ASP A 59 -20.54 1.87 6.84
CA ASP A 59 -20.19 3.15 7.50
C ASP A 59 -18.70 3.17 7.85
N HIS A 60 -18.16 2.04 8.31
CA HIS A 60 -16.73 1.90 8.56
C HIS A 60 -15.89 1.98 7.28
N ILE A 61 -16.39 1.44 6.16
CA ILE A 61 -15.73 1.61 4.85
C ILE A 61 -15.67 3.09 4.47
N GLY A 62 -16.78 3.83 4.65
CA GLY A 62 -16.84 5.27 4.38
C GLY A 62 -15.80 6.05 5.19
N ILE A 63 -15.76 5.81 6.50
CA ILE A 63 -14.80 6.44 7.43
C ILE A 63 -13.35 6.14 7.02
N LEU A 64 -13.03 4.88 6.68
CA LEU A 64 -11.71 4.49 6.21
C LEU A 64 -11.31 5.20 4.92
N LEU A 65 -12.20 5.21 3.91
CA LEU A 65 -11.92 5.84 2.63
C LEU A 65 -11.74 7.35 2.78
N ASP A 66 -12.53 8.01 3.62
CA ASP A 66 -12.40 9.44 3.88
C ASP A 66 -11.13 9.77 4.68
N PHE A 67 -10.72 8.88 5.60
CA PHE A 67 -9.40 8.98 6.24
C PHE A 67 -8.28 8.91 5.19
N ILE A 68 -8.29 7.90 4.31
CA ILE A 68 -7.28 7.74 3.26
C ILE A 68 -7.28 8.94 2.31
N LYS A 69 -8.44 9.46 1.92
CA LYS A 69 -8.52 10.67 1.07
C LYS A 69 -7.92 11.90 1.75
N LYS A 70 -8.12 12.04 3.06
CA LYS A 70 -7.69 13.21 3.82
C LYS A 70 -6.19 13.18 4.16
N TYR A 71 -5.66 12.01 4.50
CA TYR A 71 -4.30 11.86 5.01
C TYR A 71 -3.34 11.16 4.04
N GLY A 72 -3.86 10.52 2.98
CA GLY A 72 -3.06 9.97 1.90
C GLY A 72 -2.50 11.05 0.98
N GLN A 73 -1.34 10.77 0.39
CA GLN A 73 -0.71 11.66 -0.57
C GLN A 73 -1.15 11.30 -1.99
N PHE A 74 -2.01 12.13 -2.57
CA PHE A 74 -2.39 11.98 -3.98
C PHE A 74 -1.21 12.33 -4.89
N THR A 75 -0.95 11.43 -5.85
CA THR A 75 0.14 11.54 -6.81
C THR A 75 -0.41 11.31 -8.21
N SER A 76 -0.17 12.25 -9.12
CA SER A 76 -0.45 12.05 -10.54
C SER A 76 0.67 11.20 -11.15
N SER A 77 0.32 10.01 -11.64
CA SER A 77 1.26 9.10 -12.27
C SER A 77 1.00 8.97 -13.77
N SER A 78 2.01 8.51 -14.50
CA SER A 78 1.94 8.22 -15.93
C SER A 78 2.03 6.72 -16.17
N PRO A 79 1.43 6.20 -17.26
CA PRO A 79 1.50 4.79 -17.58
C PRO A 79 2.94 4.24 -17.64
N LEU A 80 3.15 3.01 -17.19
CA LEU A 80 4.44 2.33 -17.33
C LEU A 80 4.84 2.20 -18.80
N LYS A 81 6.14 2.31 -19.07
CA LYS A 81 6.70 2.03 -20.40
C LYS A 81 6.62 0.53 -20.75
N ASN A 82 6.82 -0.32 -19.75
CA ASN A 82 6.74 -1.77 -19.87
C ASN A 82 5.58 -2.25 -19.00
N ARG A 83 4.67 -3.01 -19.59
CA ARG A 83 3.51 -3.57 -18.90
C ARG A 83 3.92 -4.59 -17.84
N LEU A 84 3.14 -4.70 -16.77
CA LEU A 84 3.25 -5.78 -15.81
C LEU A 84 2.53 -7.03 -16.32
N PRO A 85 2.87 -8.23 -15.80
CA PRO A 85 2.09 -9.44 -16.06
C PRO A 85 0.62 -9.31 -15.66
N ASP A 86 0.35 -8.54 -14.61
CA ASP A 86 -0.99 -8.18 -14.14
C ASP A 86 -1.20 -6.66 -14.34
N PRO A 87 -2.07 -6.24 -15.28
CA PRO A 87 -2.37 -4.83 -15.52
C PRO A 87 -2.98 -4.11 -14.31
N ASP A 88 -3.66 -4.84 -13.42
CA ASP A 88 -4.32 -4.24 -12.24
C ASP A 88 -3.29 -3.79 -11.19
N ASP A 89 -2.07 -4.31 -11.25
CA ASP A 89 -0.95 -3.91 -10.39
C ASP A 89 -0.20 -2.65 -10.89
N GLU A 90 -0.40 -2.25 -12.14
CA GLU A 90 0.31 -1.12 -12.75
C GLU A 90 0.11 0.19 -12.00
N PRO A 91 -1.13 0.59 -11.59
CA PRO A 91 -1.35 1.85 -10.87
C PRO A 91 -0.51 1.98 -9.60
N PHE A 92 -0.32 0.89 -8.84
CA PHE A 92 0.48 0.89 -7.62
C PHE A 92 1.95 1.19 -7.91
N LEU A 93 2.52 0.53 -8.93
CA LEU A 93 3.91 0.77 -9.30
C LEU A 93 4.10 2.16 -9.92
N GLU A 94 3.17 2.62 -10.74
CA GLU A 94 3.19 3.95 -11.35
C GLU A 94 3.17 5.06 -10.29
N VAL A 95 2.30 4.93 -9.28
CA VAL A 95 2.25 5.85 -8.14
C VAL A 95 3.55 5.80 -7.34
N ALA A 96 4.11 4.60 -7.12
CA ALA A 96 5.37 4.47 -6.40
C ALA A 96 6.52 5.21 -7.13
N ILE A 97 6.61 5.07 -8.45
CA ILE A 97 7.62 5.74 -9.28
C ILE A 97 7.39 7.26 -9.28
N ALA A 98 6.17 7.72 -9.57
CA ALA A 98 5.85 9.14 -9.65
C ALA A 98 6.03 9.87 -8.30
N GLY A 99 5.70 9.19 -7.20
CA GLY A 99 5.82 9.71 -5.84
C GLY A 99 7.22 9.58 -5.23
N MET A 100 8.18 9.03 -5.97
CA MET A 100 9.52 8.66 -5.48
C MET A 100 9.46 7.80 -4.20
N VAL A 101 8.49 6.91 -4.14
CA VAL A 101 8.24 6.01 -3.01
C VAL A 101 9.07 4.75 -3.20
N LYS A 102 9.93 4.45 -2.22
CA LYS A 102 10.86 3.32 -2.29
C LYS A 102 10.27 1.99 -1.81
N SER A 103 9.04 1.98 -1.33
CA SER A 103 8.41 0.81 -0.73
C SER A 103 6.99 0.64 -1.23
N LEU A 104 6.77 -0.42 -2.01
CA LEU A 104 5.45 -0.93 -2.35
C LEU A 104 5.22 -2.21 -1.56
N VAL A 105 4.15 -2.28 -0.79
CA VAL A 105 3.82 -3.44 0.03
C VAL A 105 2.65 -4.18 -0.57
N THR A 106 2.86 -5.45 -0.93
CA THR A 106 1.90 -6.30 -1.65
C THR A 106 1.87 -7.72 -1.10
N GLY A 107 0.69 -8.35 -1.15
CA GLY A 107 0.54 -9.79 -0.91
C GLY A 107 0.98 -10.66 -2.11
N ASN A 108 1.10 -10.07 -3.30
CA ASN A 108 1.25 -10.78 -4.58
C ASN A 108 2.56 -10.41 -5.29
N ARG A 109 3.71 -10.53 -4.61
CA ARG A 109 5.02 -10.13 -5.15
C ARG A 109 5.35 -10.67 -6.54
N LYS A 110 4.85 -11.86 -6.89
CA LYS A 110 5.04 -12.49 -8.21
C LYS A 110 4.51 -11.64 -9.38
N HIS A 111 3.59 -10.70 -9.13
CA HIS A 111 3.06 -9.80 -10.16
C HIS A 111 4.03 -8.67 -10.50
N TYR A 112 5.08 -8.49 -9.70
CA TYR A 112 6.10 -7.48 -9.89
C TYR A 112 7.43 -8.16 -10.25
N PRO A 113 7.77 -8.29 -11.55
CA PRO A 113 9.06 -8.81 -11.99
C PRO A 113 10.17 -7.76 -11.93
N SER A 114 11.37 -8.17 -11.49
CA SER A 114 12.53 -7.33 -11.13
C SER A 114 12.98 -6.30 -12.16
N LEU A 115 12.67 -6.54 -13.43
CA LEU A 115 13.10 -5.69 -14.54
C LEU A 115 12.31 -4.36 -14.63
N VAL A 116 11.12 -4.29 -14.02
CA VAL A 116 10.17 -3.17 -14.24
C VAL A 116 10.24 -2.08 -13.16
N PHE A 117 10.75 -2.39 -11.96
CA PHE A 117 10.62 -1.51 -10.79
C PHE A 117 11.96 -0.90 -10.28
N LYS A 118 12.96 -0.66 -11.15
CA LYS A 118 14.25 -0.07 -10.74
C LYS A 118 14.06 1.16 -9.84
N GLY A 119 14.36 1.01 -8.54
CA GLY A 119 14.24 2.07 -7.52
C GLY A 119 13.09 1.92 -6.51
N VAL A 120 12.14 1.00 -6.75
CA VAL A 120 11.05 0.66 -5.82
C VAL A 120 11.28 -0.74 -5.26
N ASN A 121 11.31 -0.89 -3.94
CA ASN A 121 11.39 -2.19 -3.30
C ASN A 121 9.99 -2.77 -3.12
N ILE A 122 9.79 -3.99 -3.60
CA ILE A 122 8.54 -4.73 -3.47
C ILE A 122 8.64 -5.67 -2.27
N PHE A 123 7.85 -5.39 -1.24
CA PHE A 123 7.84 -6.13 0.02
C PHE A 123 6.55 -6.91 0.20
N SER A 124 6.66 -8.11 0.76
CA SER A 124 5.54 -8.67 1.52
C SER A 124 5.35 -7.89 2.84
N PRO A 125 4.17 -7.94 3.47
CA PRO A 125 3.92 -7.29 4.75
C PRO A 125 4.99 -7.60 5.82
N SER A 126 5.33 -8.88 5.98
CA SER A 126 6.32 -9.33 6.98
C SER A 126 7.74 -8.83 6.67
N GLU A 127 8.12 -8.77 5.39
CA GLU A 127 9.43 -8.24 4.98
C GLU A 127 9.50 -6.73 5.19
N PHE A 128 8.42 -6.01 4.87
CA PHE A 128 8.33 -4.57 5.08
C PHE A 128 8.53 -4.22 6.56
N LEU A 129 7.84 -4.91 7.48
CA LEU A 129 7.99 -4.65 8.92
C LEU A 129 9.43 -4.94 9.41
N LYS A 130 10.05 -6.02 8.93
CA LYS A 130 11.46 -6.32 9.24
C LYS A 130 12.40 -5.23 8.72
N PHE A 131 12.15 -4.72 7.51
CA PHE A 131 12.90 -3.61 6.92
C PHE A 131 12.73 -2.32 7.73
N TYR A 132 11.49 -1.96 8.05
CA TYR A 132 11.15 -0.75 8.80
C TYR A 132 11.82 -0.72 10.18
N ARG A 133 11.73 -1.82 10.95
CA ARG A 133 12.33 -1.93 12.29
C ARG A 133 13.87 -1.92 12.26
N LYS A 134 14.49 -2.35 11.17
CA LYS A 134 15.96 -2.25 11.03
C LYS A 134 16.39 -0.80 10.82
N GLN A 135 15.67 -0.04 10.00
CA GLN A 135 15.94 1.39 9.81
C GLN A 135 15.79 2.18 11.11
N ASP A 136 14.76 1.86 11.90
CA ASP A 136 14.46 2.58 13.14
C ASP A 136 15.57 2.42 14.20
N LYS A 137 16.18 1.22 14.27
CA LYS A 137 17.32 0.94 15.16
C LYS A 137 18.62 1.63 14.76
N ASP A 138 18.77 2.00 13.48
CA ASP A 138 19.94 2.73 13.01
C ASP A 138 19.80 4.26 13.22
N THR A 139 18.64 4.73 13.71
CA THR A 139 18.35 6.14 14.01
C THR A 139 18.35 6.51 15.49
N GLU A 140 18.59 5.58 16.42
CA GLU A 140 18.84 5.93 17.83
C GLU A 140 20.29 6.44 17.97
N PRO A 141 20.51 7.71 18.36
CA PRO A 141 21.85 8.19 18.69
C PRO A 141 22.29 7.58 20.03
N CYS A 142 23.52 7.04 20.07
CA CYS A 142 24.23 6.77 21.33
C CYS A 142 24.34 8.04 22.19
#